data_AF-A0A2J8UP25-F1
#
_entry.id   AF-A0A2J8UP25-F1
#
_cell.length_a   1.000
_cell.length_b   1.000
_cell.length_c   1.000
_cell.angle_alpha   90.00
_cell.angle_beta   90.00
_cell.angle_gamma   90.00
#
_symmetry.space_group_name_H-M   'P 1'
#
loop_
_entity.id
_entity.type
_entity.pdbx_description
1 polymer ?
#
loop_
_entity_poly.entity_id
_entity_poly.type
_entity_poly.pdbx_seq_one_letter_code
_entity_poly.pdbx_strand_id
1 'polypeptide(L)'
;EGGFTGGDEYQKHFLPRDYLATYYSFDGSPSPEAEMLKFNLECLHKTFGPGGLQGDTLIDIGSGPTIYQVLAACESFQDITLSDFTDRNREELEKWLKKEPGAYDWTPVVKFACELEGNRA
;
A
#
# COMPACT_ATOMS: atom_id res chain seq x y z
N GLU A 1 14.94 7.28 27.41
CA GLU A 1 14.49 5.92 27.07
C GLU A 1 13.24 6.06 26.23
N GLY A 2 13.28 5.66 24.96
CA GLY A 2 12.10 5.70 24.09
C GLY A 2 11.17 4.57 24.50
N GLY A 3 9.99 4.89 25.03
CA GLY A 3 8.99 3.90 25.37
C GLY A 3 8.55 3.15 24.12
N PHE A 4 8.52 1.82 24.20
CA PHE A 4 7.91 0.99 23.17
C PHE A 4 6.41 1.30 23.07
N THR A 5 5.93 1.66 21.88
CA THR A 5 4.51 1.89 21.62
C THR A 5 3.78 0.56 21.55
N GLY A 6 2.91 0.28 22.53
CA GLY A 6 2.09 -0.94 22.55
C GLY A 6 0.95 -0.92 21.53
N GLY A 7 0.38 -2.08 21.22
CA GLY A 7 -0.74 -2.21 20.27
C GLY A 7 -1.94 -1.32 20.63
N ASP A 8 -2.30 -1.24 21.91
CA ASP A 8 -3.41 -0.40 22.38
C ASP A 8 -3.22 1.08 22.03
N GLU A 9 -1.98 1.56 22.00
CA GLU A 9 -1.67 2.94 21.61
C GLU A 9 -1.90 3.15 20.11
N TYR A 10 -1.57 2.18 19.26
CA TYR A 10 -1.91 2.23 17.84
C TYR A 10 -3.41 2.28 17.62
N GLN A 11 -4.18 1.41 18.29
CA GLN A 11 -5.63 1.40 18.17
C GLN A 11 -6.30 2.71 18.61
N LYS A 12 -5.73 3.41 19.60
CA LYS A 12 -6.26 4.68 20.10
C LYS A 12 -5.80 5.88 19.29
N HIS A 13 -4.53 5.93 18.90
CA HIS A 13 -3.88 7.16 18.46
C HIS A 13 -3.45 7.17 17.01
N PHE A 14 -3.39 6.01 16.33
CA PHE A 14 -3.04 5.98 14.93
C PHE A 14 -4.18 6.58 14.07
N LEU A 15 -3.80 7.53 13.21
CA LEU A 15 -4.70 8.23 12.29
C LEU A 15 -4.32 7.85 10.85
N PRO A 16 -5.06 6.93 10.21
CA PRO A 16 -4.72 6.42 8.89
C PRO A 16 -4.56 7.50 7.82
N ARG A 17 -5.41 8.54 7.86
CA ARG A 17 -5.39 9.62 6.87
C ARG A 17 -4.20 10.53 6.99
N ASP A 18 -3.76 10.83 8.20
CA ASP A 18 -2.55 11.63 8.42
C ASP A 18 -1.31 10.86 7.99
N TYR A 19 -1.29 9.55 8.24
CA TYR A 19 -0.24 8.65 7.76
C TYR A 19 -0.17 8.62 6.23
N LEU A 20 -1.32 8.44 5.55
CA LEU A 20 -1.39 8.44 4.09
C LEU A 20 -0.96 9.78 3.48
N ALA A 21 -1.46 10.90 4.02
CA ALA A 21 -1.11 12.23 3.55
C ALA A 21 0.39 12.55 3.73
N THR A 22 1.00 12.06 4.81
CA THR A 22 2.41 12.30 5.10
C THR A 22 3.33 11.47 4.22
N TYR A 23 3.07 10.16 4.08
CA TYR A 23 4.03 9.22 3.50
C TYR A 23 3.69 8.75 2.09
N TYR A 24 2.44 8.88 1.67
CA TYR A 24 1.94 8.29 0.42
C TYR A 24 1.29 9.31 -0.52
N SER A 25 1.49 10.60 -0.26
CA SER A 25 1.17 11.64 -1.23
C SER A 25 2.06 11.49 -2.46
N PHE A 26 1.45 11.32 -3.64
CA PHE A 26 2.15 11.07 -4.89
C PHE A 26 1.72 12.09 -5.95
N ASP A 27 1.93 13.37 -5.64
CA ASP A 27 1.52 14.52 -6.45
C ASP A 27 2.54 14.87 -7.57
N GLY A 28 3.60 14.08 -7.71
CA GLY A 28 4.68 14.29 -8.68
C GLY A 28 5.77 15.27 -8.20
N SER A 29 5.59 15.89 -7.03
CA SER A 29 6.62 16.72 -6.40
C SER A 29 7.71 15.83 -5.80
N PRO A 30 8.99 16.17 -5.94
CA PRO A 30 10.07 15.42 -5.32
C PRO A 30 10.04 15.62 -3.80
N SER A 31 9.70 14.56 -3.05
CA SER A 31 9.87 14.46 -1.60
C SER A 31 10.60 13.17 -1.24
N PRO A 32 11.29 13.10 -0.10
CA PRO A 32 11.90 11.85 0.38
C PRO A 32 10.91 10.69 0.41
N GLU A 33 9.66 10.95 0.81
CA GLU A 33 8.58 9.97 0.90
C GLU A 33 8.16 9.47 -0.49
N ALA A 34 8.00 10.38 -1.46
CA ALA A 34 7.63 10.01 -2.82
C ALA A 34 8.74 9.19 -3.51
N GLU A 35 10.01 9.56 -3.31
CA GLU A 35 11.16 8.81 -3.85
C GLU A 35 11.28 7.42 -3.20
N MET A 36 11.03 7.32 -1.88
CA MET A 36 10.98 6.03 -1.19
C MET A 36 9.84 5.15 -1.71
N LEU A 37 8.67 5.73 -1.97
CA LEU A 37 7.54 5.00 -2.55
C LEU A 37 7.85 4.49 -3.97
N LYS A 38 8.47 5.30 -4.84
CA LYS A 38 8.92 4.86 -6.17
C LYS A 38 9.89 3.70 -6.07
N PHE A 39 10.92 3.83 -5.22
CA PHE A 39 11.90 2.77 -5.01
C PHE A 39 11.22 1.46 -4.55
N ASN A 40 10.28 1.54 -3.62
CA ASN A 40 9.54 0.36 -3.16
C ASN A 40 8.74 -0.28 -4.29
N LEU A 41 8.03 0.51 -5.12
CA LEU A 41 7.28 -0.01 -6.27
C LEU A 41 8.18 -0.68 -7.30
N GLU A 42 9.37 -0.13 -7.58
CA GLU A 42 10.35 -0.76 -8.46
C GLU A 42 10.87 -2.09 -7.91
N CYS A 43 11.14 -2.16 -6.60
CA CYS A 43 11.56 -3.39 -5.94
C CYS A 43 10.46 -4.47 -5.99
N LEU A 44 9.21 -4.09 -5.73
CA LEU A 44 8.07 -4.99 -5.78
C LEU A 44 7.82 -5.49 -7.21
N HIS A 45 7.90 -4.60 -8.21
CA HIS A 45 7.79 -4.98 -9.62
C HIS A 45 8.89 -5.98 -10.02
N LYS A 46 10.14 -5.77 -9.61
CA LYS A 46 11.22 -6.75 -9.86
C LYS A 46 10.98 -8.09 -9.16
N THR A 47 10.29 -8.08 -8.01
CA THR A 47 10.05 -9.28 -7.20
C THR A 47 8.87 -10.10 -7.74
N PHE A 48 7.78 -9.45 -8.12
CA PHE A 48 6.52 -10.10 -8.51
C PHE A 48 6.23 -10.07 -10.02
N GLY A 49 6.98 -9.27 -10.79
CA GLY A 49 6.82 -9.12 -12.22
C GLY A 49 7.22 -10.37 -13.02
N PRO A 50 7.37 -10.25 -14.36
CA PRO A 50 7.59 -11.40 -15.24
C PRO A 50 8.80 -12.28 -14.83
N GLY A 51 8.54 -13.55 -14.55
CA GLY A 51 9.55 -14.51 -14.09
C GLY A 51 9.92 -14.39 -12.59
N GLY A 52 9.20 -13.55 -11.85
CA GLY A 52 9.33 -13.37 -10.40
C GLY A 52 8.54 -14.38 -9.57
N LEU A 53 8.26 -14.00 -8.33
CA LEU A 53 7.52 -14.81 -7.36
C LEU A 53 6.04 -14.93 -7.74
N GLN A 54 5.53 -16.17 -7.74
CA GLN A 54 4.15 -16.51 -8.11
C GLN A 54 3.58 -17.53 -7.13
N GLY A 55 2.25 -17.60 -7.04
CA GLY A 55 1.56 -18.59 -6.22
C GLY A 55 0.05 -18.38 -6.22
N ASP A 56 -0.68 -19.21 -5.49
CA ASP A 56 -2.14 -19.10 -5.43
C ASP A 56 -2.58 -18.04 -4.41
N THR A 57 -1.93 -18.00 -3.24
CA THR A 57 -2.33 -17.17 -2.10
C THR A 57 -1.17 -16.33 -1.55
N LEU A 58 -1.43 -15.06 -1.28
CA LEU A 58 -0.53 -14.13 -0.59
C LEU A 58 -1.25 -13.50 0.62
N ILE A 59 -0.57 -13.45 1.76
CA ILE A 59 -1.06 -12.76 2.96
C ILE A 59 -0.08 -11.62 3.28
N ASP A 60 -0.58 -10.40 3.23
CA ASP A 60 0.16 -9.20 3.64
C ASP A 60 -0.09 -8.92 5.13
N ILE A 61 0.98 -8.79 5.90
CA ILE A 61 0.94 -8.68 7.36
C ILE A 61 1.34 -7.26 7.77
N GLY A 62 0.42 -6.55 8.42
CA GLY A 62 0.64 -5.15 8.79
C GLY A 62 0.50 -4.22 7.59
N SER A 63 -0.53 -4.43 6.78
CA SER A 63 -0.83 -3.66 5.57
C SER A 63 -1.02 -2.17 5.83
N GLY A 64 -1.32 -1.78 7.07
CA GLY A 64 -1.76 -0.43 7.37
C GLY A 64 -2.99 -0.05 6.53
N PRO A 65 -3.17 1.22 6.18
CA PRO A 65 -4.21 1.66 5.26
C PRO A 65 -3.73 1.67 3.79
N THR A 66 -2.73 0.86 3.42
CA THR A 66 -2.05 0.96 2.12
C THR A 66 -2.25 -0.26 1.21
N ILE A 67 -2.17 -0.03 -0.10
CA ILE A 67 -2.31 -1.08 -1.12
C ILE A 67 -1.09 -1.19 -2.05
N TYR A 68 -0.17 -0.23 -2.03
CA TYR A 68 0.94 -0.15 -3.00
C TYR A 68 1.78 -1.43 -3.04
N GLN A 69 1.90 -2.10 -1.89
CA GLN A 69 2.72 -3.28 -1.69
C GLN A 69 2.19 -4.54 -2.41
N VAL A 70 0.89 -4.57 -2.74
CA VAL A 70 0.27 -5.70 -3.43
C VAL A 70 -0.05 -5.41 -4.91
N LEU A 71 0.22 -4.20 -5.41
CA LEU A 71 -0.07 -3.84 -6.79
C LEU A 71 0.67 -4.73 -7.79
N ALA A 72 1.98 -4.94 -7.61
CA ALA A 72 2.75 -5.82 -8.51
C ALA A 72 2.42 -7.32 -8.27
N ALA A 73 1.88 -7.67 -7.11
CA ALA A 73 1.59 -9.06 -6.74
C ALA A 73 0.26 -9.56 -7.32
N CYS A 74 -0.70 -8.68 -7.63
CA CYS A 74 -2.03 -9.09 -8.07
C CYS A 74 -2.06 -9.79 -9.44
N GLU A 75 -1.04 -9.60 -10.28
CA GLU A 75 -0.88 -10.34 -11.54
C GLU A 75 -0.33 -11.76 -11.33
N SER A 76 0.28 -12.03 -10.18
CA SER A 76 0.98 -13.27 -9.86
C SER A 76 0.30 -14.12 -8.78
N PHE A 77 -0.70 -13.57 -8.09
CA PHE A 77 -1.44 -14.21 -7.01
C PHE A 77 -2.95 -14.02 -7.17
N GLN A 78 -3.71 -15.10 -7.05
CA GLN A 78 -5.17 -15.08 -7.25
C GLN A 78 -5.94 -14.65 -6.00
N ASP A 79 -5.42 -14.99 -4.83
CA ASP A 79 -6.02 -14.68 -3.53
C ASP A 79 -5.04 -13.85 -2.70
N ILE A 80 -5.41 -12.60 -2.40
CA ILE A 80 -4.61 -11.68 -1.62
C ILE A 80 -5.41 -11.25 -0.38
N THR A 81 -4.90 -11.61 0.79
CA THR A 81 -5.44 -11.16 2.08
C THR A 81 -4.57 -10.05 2.65
N LEU A 82 -5.14 -8.85 2.80
CA LEU A 82 -4.54 -7.75 3.56
C LEU A 82 -4.93 -7.85 5.03
N SER A 83 -3.98 -7.66 5.94
CA SER A 83 -4.24 -7.75 7.37
C SER A 83 -3.54 -6.64 8.14
N ASP A 84 -4.25 -6.05 9.10
CA ASP A 84 -3.67 -5.05 9.99
C ASP A 84 -4.24 -5.15 11.40
N PHE A 85 -3.42 -4.80 12.38
CA PHE A 85 -3.82 -4.78 13.78
C PHE A 85 -4.90 -3.73 14.05
N THR A 86 -4.78 -2.53 13.46
CA THR A 86 -5.64 -1.39 13.76
C THR A 86 -6.94 -1.44 12.98
N ASP A 87 -8.07 -1.29 13.67
CA ASP A 87 -9.40 -1.42 13.05
C ASP A 87 -9.60 -0.34 11.98
N ARG A 88 -9.15 0.89 12.29
CA ARG A 88 -9.25 2.05 11.38
C ARG A 88 -8.46 1.85 10.09
N ASN A 89 -7.34 1.11 10.13
CA ASN A 89 -6.57 0.81 8.92
C ASN A 89 -7.37 -0.13 8.01
N ARG A 90 -7.97 -1.18 8.58
CA ARG A 90 -8.82 -2.11 7.84
C ARG A 90 -10.06 -1.41 7.27
N GLU A 91 -10.66 -0.48 8.02
CA GLU A 91 -11.77 0.35 7.52
C GLU A 91 -11.37 1.21 6.31
N GLU A 92 -10.16 1.78 6.28
CA GLU A 92 -9.68 2.54 5.11
C GLU A 92 -9.46 1.65 3.88
N LEU A 93 -8.94 0.44 4.07
CA LEU A 93 -8.84 -0.56 3.00
C LEU A 93 -10.21 -0.97 2.48
N GLU A 94 -11.19 -1.19 3.37
CA GLU A 94 -12.56 -1.50 2.99
C GLU A 94 -13.23 -0.38 2.19
N LYS A 95 -13.06 0.89 2.61
CA LYS A 95 -13.56 2.05 1.88
C LYS A 95 -13.02 2.08 0.46
N TRP A 96 -11.73 1.83 0.30
CA TRP A 96 -11.09 1.77 -1.01
C TRP A 96 -11.63 0.61 -1.85
N LEU A 97 -11.72 -0.60 -1.26
CA LEU A 97 -12.23 -1.79 -1.94
C LEU A 97 -13.69 -1.62 -2.42
N LYS A 98 -14.53 -0.98 -1.60
CA LYS A 98 -15.94 -0.69 -1.91
C LYS A 98 -16.13 0.55 -2.80
N LYS A 99 -15.04 1.25 -3.16
CA LYS A 99 -15.07 2.51 -3.94
C LYS A 99 -15.95 3.59 -3.30
N GLU A 100 -15.91 3.67 -1.97
CA GLU A 100 -16.71 4.64 -1.22
C GLU A 100 -16.24 6.08 -1.46
N PRO A 101 -17.17 7.06 -1.47
CA PRO A 101 -16.79 8.47 -1.49
C PRO A 101 -15.82 8.82 -0.37
N GLY A 102 -14.72 9.49 -0.71
CA GLY A 102 -13.68 9.86 0.23
C GLY A 102 -12.63 8.79 0.48
N ALA A 103 -12.70 7.59 -0.13
CA ALA A 103 -11.58 6.65 -0.17
C ALA A 103 -10.29 7.33 -0.65
N TYR A 104 -9.13 6.88 -0.13
CA TYR A 104 -7.86 7.48 -0.53
C TYR A 104 -7.59 7.27 -2.02
N ASP A 105 -7.14 8.32 -2.70
CA ASP A 105 -6.88 8.26 -4.13
C ASP A 105 -5.50 7.65 -4.40
N TRP A 106 -5.49 6.34 -4.66
CA TRP A 106 -4.30 5.61 -5.08
C TRP A 106 -4.02 5.73 -6.58
N THR A 107 -4.82 6.46 -7.37
CA THR A 107 -4.68 6.55 -8.82
C THR A 107 -3.27 6.92 -9.29
N PRO A 108 -2.58 7.93 -8.71
CA PRO A 108 -1.23 8.28 -9.15
C PRO A 108 -0.22 7.14 -8.93
N VAL A 109 -0.34 6.43 -7.80
CA VAL A 109 0.52 5.30 -7.45
C VAL A 109 0.24 4.10 -8.35
N VAL A 110 -1.03 3.79 -8.61
CA VAL A 110 -1.44 2.71 -9.51
C VAL A 110 -0.94 2.98 -10.93
N LYS A 111 -1.05 4.22 -11.42
CA LYS A 111 -0.50 4.60 -12.74
C LYS A 111 0.99 4.32 -12.84
N PHE A 112 1.76 4.74 -11.85
CA PHE A 112 3.20 4.48 -11.82
C PHE A 112 3.51 2.97 -11.78
N ALA A 113 2.75 2.18 -11.01
CA ALA A 113 2.90 0.73 -11.00
C ALA A 113 2.64 0.10 -12.39
N CYS A 114 1.58 0.54 -13.09
CA CYS A 114 1.29 0.08 -14.46
C CYS A 114 2.40 0.47 -15.45
N GLU A 115 2.97 1.68 -15.32
CA GLU A 115 4.09 2.12 -16.15
C GLU A 115 5.31 1.20 -15.99
N LEU A 116 5.59 0.74 -14.77
CA LEU A 116 6.67 -0.23 -14.51
C LEU A 116 6.43 -1.58 -15.20
N GLU A 117 5.18 -2.01 -15.31
CA GLU A 117 4.79 -3.25 -16.01
C GLU A 117 4.91 -3.15 -17.54
N GLY A 118 5.23 -1.97 -18.07
CA GLY A 118 5.19 -1.71 -19.51
C GLY A 118 3.78 -1.46 -20.05
N ASN A 119 2.77 -1.44 -19.17
CA ASN A 119 1.41 -1.04 -19.48
C ASN A 119 1.33 0.49 -19.48
N ARG A 120 1.47 1.09 -20.66
CA ARG A 120 1.15 2.51 -20.85
C ARG A 120 -0.37 2.65 -20.87
N ALA A 121 -0.97 2.90 -19.71
CA ALA A 121 -2.39 3.28 -19.58
C ALA A 121 -2.64 4.70 -20.08
#